data_AF-A0AAE9SI55-F1
#
_entry.id   AF-A0AAE9SI55-F1
#
_cell.length_a   1.000
_cell.length_b   1.000
_cell.length_c   1.000
_cell.angle_alpha   90.00
_cell.angle_beta   90.00
_cell.angle_gamma   90.00
#
_symmetry.space_group_name_H-M   'P 1'
#
loop_
_entity.id
_entity.type
_entity.pdbx_description
1 polymer ?
#
loop_
_entity_poly.entity_id
_entity_poly.type
_entity_poly.pdbx_seq_one_letter_code
_entity_poly.pdbx_strand_id
1 'polypeptide(L)'
;MNQKINKGINLNSSELKYDLIFIPIRSYISHTEEALNEYKKKLKEESEVLEAEKGYNPKSLEIYICSYFSKIQLESIFTTLFSMLEQELKKICEQAQSIKLYNFKLKDLSGNNDIEKARKYIVKVMDVNLDRFNDDWILIKKYQEIRNSFIHRQGKLRENNEIEEYRRQYEKLKIFINEDQVFMIESSKFLLEFIDLVVRFLYKVCDEIIDKNQDLMLLRE
;
A
#
# COMPACT_ATOMS: atom_id res chain seq x y z
N MET A 1 38.89 -7.26 -33.01
CA MET A 1 38.44 -5.86 -33.08
C MET A 1 37.34 -5.71 -32.04
N ASN A 2 37.64 -4.96 -30.98
CA ASN A 2 36.87 -4.90 -29.74
C ASN A 2 35.55 -4.12 -29.92
N GLN A 3 34.42 -4.73 -29.55
CA GLN A 3 33.28 -3.98 -29.01
C GLN A 3 33.12 -4.35 -27.54
N LYS A 4 33.71 -3.51 -26.68
CA LYS A 4 33.32 -3.39 -25.28
C LYS A 4 31.89 -2.86 -25.27
N ILE A 5 30.91 -3.74 -25.10
CA ILE A 5 29.57 -3.33 -24.70
C ILE A 5 29.66 -3.00 -23.20
N ASN A 6 29.44 -1.73 -22.90
CA ASN A 6 29.47 -1.16 -21.57
C ASN A 6 28.60 -1.97 -20.60
N LYS A 7 29.23 -2.48 -19.54
CA LYS A 7 28.58 -2.86 -18.29
C LYS A 7 27.97 -1.58 -17.69
N GLY A 8 26.67 -1.38 -17.86
CA GLY A 8 25.94 -0.24 -17.33
C GLY A 8 24.50 -0.63 -17.01
N ILE A 9 24.22 -0.77 -15.71
CA ILE A 9 22.95 -1.11 -15.05
C ILE A 9 22.54 -2.59 -15.20
N ASN A 10 23.07 -3.40 -14.28
CA ASN A 10 22.46 -4.67 -13.90
C ASN A 10 21.92 -4.51 -12.46
N LEU A 11 20.68 -4.00 -12.35
CA LEU A 11 19.83 -4.00 -11.17
C LEU A 11 18.57 -4.78 -11.57
N ASN A 12 18.21 -5.81 -10.80
CA ASN A 12 17.28 -6.88 -11.16
C ASN A 12 15.98 -6.39 -11.84
N SER A 13 15.62 -7.02 -12.96
CA SER A 13 14.52 -6.59 -13.85
C SER A 13 13.12 -6.58 -13.20
N SER A 14 12.93 -7.30 -12.08
CA SER A 14 11.67 -7.38 -11.33
C SER A 14 11.50 -6.24 -10.32
N GLU A 15 12.56 -5.80 -9.64
CA GLU A 15 12.50 -4.67 -8.68
C GLU A 15 12.18 -3.37 -9.43
N LEU A 16 12.92 -3.10 -10.51
CA LEU A 16 12.69 -1.94 -11.36
C LEU A 16 11.26 -1.92 -11.95
N LYS A 17 10.71 -3.09 -12.28
CA LYS A 17 9.33 -3.20 -12.79
C LYS A 17 8.33 -2.70 -11.75
N TYR A 18 8.43 -3.13 -10.49
CA TYR A 18 7.46 -2.73 -9.46
C TYR A 18 7.66 -1.28 -9.03
N ASP A 19 8.89 -0.78 -8.98
CA ASP A 19 9.11 0.65 -8.83
C ASP A 19 8.40 1.45 -9.92
N LEU A 20 8.56 1.08 -11.20
CA LEU A 20 7.89 1.75 -12.32
C LEU A 20 6.37 1.70 -12.22
N ILE A 21 5.79 0.60 -11.75
CA ILE A 21 4.33 0.44 -11.57
C ILE A 21 3.79 1.38 -10.47
N PHE A 22 4.57 1.61 -9.42
CA PHE A 22 4.14 2.42 -8.28
C PHE A 22 4.62 3.88 -8.33
N ILE A 23 5.55 4.25 -9.22
CA ILE A 23 5.94 5.65 -9.45
C ILE A 23 4.75 6.58 -9.71
N PRO A 24 3.75 6.24 -10.57
CA PRO A 24 2.63 7.12 -10.82
C PRO A 24 1.84 7.49 -9.56
N ILE A 25 1.59 6.52 -8.67
CA ILE A 25 0.85 6.77 -7.43
C ILE A 25 1.70 7.51 -6.39
N ARG A 26 3.03 7.28 -6.34
CA ARG A 26 3.95 8.10 -5.55
C ARG A 26 3.92 9.56 -6.00
N SER A 27 4.05 9.78 -7.30
CA SER A 27 3.95 11.12 -7.88
C SER A 27 2.59 11.75 -7.56
N TYR A 28 1.50 11.02 -7.71
CA TYR A 28 0.17 11.52 -7.36
C TYR A 28 0.08 11.95 -5.90
N ILE A 29 0.61 11.17 -4.95
CA ILE A 29 0.68 11.54 -3.53
C ILE A 29 1.41 12.88 -3.37
N SER A 30 2.63 13.02 -3.93
CA SER A 30 3.42 14.24 -3.80
C SER A 30 2.72 15.47 -4.38
N HIS A 31 2.24 15.41 -5.62
CA HIS A 31 1.59 16.55 -6.27
C HIS A 31 0.30 16.96 -5.54
N THR A 32 -0.44 16.00 -5.01
CA THR A 32 -1.70 16.29 -4.35
C THR A 32 -1.51 16.78 -2.91
N GLU A 33 -0.41 16.41 -2.26
CA GLU A 33 0.03 17.01 -1.00
C GLU A 33 0.51 18.45 -1.20
N GLU A 34 1.27 18.73 -2.26
CA GLU A 34 1.68 20.09 -2.65
C GLU A 34 0.46 20.98 -2.91
N ALA A 35 -0.48 20.53 -3.74
CA ALA A 35 -1.71 21.27 -4.04
C ALA A 35 -2.54 21.55 -2.78
N LEU A 36 -2.61 20.58 -1.85
CA LEU A 36 -3.32 20.75 -0.60
C LEU A 36 -2.65 21.77 0.32
N ASN A 37 -1.32 21.80 0.35
CA ASN A 37 -0.55 22.79 1.11
C ASN A 37 -0.71 24.20 0.54
N GLU A 38 -0.75 24.34 -0.79
CA GLU A 38 -1.09 25.60 -1.44
C GLU A 38 -2.50 26.07 -1.10
N TYR A 39 -3.48 25.15 -1.12
CA TYR A 39 -4.86 25.46 -0.77
C TYR A 39 -4.99 25.91 0.70
N LYS A 40 -4.34 25.20 1.63
CA LYS A 40 -4.23 25.60 3.05
C LYS A 40 -3.65 27.01 3.21
N LYS A 41 -2.60 27.34 2.45
CA LYS A 41 -1.99 28.67 2.50
C LYS A 41 -2.97 29.77 2.05
N LYS A 42 -3.69 29.55 0.94
CA LYS A 42 -4.69 30.51 0.43
C LYS A 42 -5.84 30.72 1.40
N LEU A 43 -6.39 29.63 1.95
CA LEU A 43 -7.46 29.74 2.94
C LEU A 43 -7.03 30.54 4.17
N LYS A 44 -5.78 30.36 4.62
CA LYS A 44 -5.25 31.08 5.78
C LYS A 44 -5.16 32.57 5.51
N GLU A 45 -4.66 32.95 4.33
CA GLU A 45 -4.57 34.35 3.89
C GLU A 45 -5.97 34.98 3.81
N GLU A 46 -6.96 34.29 3.23
CA GLU A 46 -8.36 34.76 3.17
C GLU A 46 -9.00 34.87 4.56
N SER A 47 -8.71 33.92 5.46
CA SER A 47 -9.18 33.91 6.84
C SER A 47 -8.66 35.11 7.63
N GLU A 48 -7.37 35.44 7.49
CA GLU A 48 -6.75 36.58 8.16
C GLU A 48 -7.35 37.92 7.70
N VAL A 49 -7.65 38.06 6.40
CA VAL A 49 -8.35 39.24 5.85
C VAL A 49 -9.76 39.35 6.41
N LEU A 50 -10.52 38.26 6.42
CA LEU A 50 -11.90 38.25 6.94
C LEU A 50 -11.98 38.54 8.44
N GLU A 51 -11.02 38.05 9.23
CA GLU A 51 -10.91 38.35 10.66
C GLU A 51 -10.62 39.84 10.89
N ALA A 52 -9.69 40.42 10.12
CA ALA A 52 -9.35 41.84 10.18
C ALA A 52 -10.51 42.76 9.75
N GLU A 53 -11.30 42.36 8.74
CA GLU A 53 -12.39 43.19 8.19
C GLU A 53 -13.74 43.01 8.90
N LYS A 54 -14.06 41.79 9.37
CA LYS A 54 -15.42 41.44 9.82
C LYS A 54 -15.50 40.92 11.25
N GLY A 55 -14.37 40.78 11.96
CA GLY A 55 -14.34 40.30 13.36
C GLY A 55 -14.86 38.87 13.54
N TYR A 56 -14.93 38.09 12.46
CA TYR A 56 -15.28 36.67 12.48
C TYR A 56 -14.02 35.84 12.75
N ASN A 57 -14.14 34.66 13.37
CA ASN A 57 -13.03 33.71 13.54
C ASN A 57 -13.20 32.49 12.59
N PRO A 58 -12.85 32.61 11.29
CA PRO A 58 -13.01 31.56 10.28
C PRO A 58 -12.03 30.39 10.42
N LYS A 59 -11.06 30.50 11.32
CA LYS A 59 -9.96 29.54 11.49
C LYS A 59 -10.43 28.11 11.79
N SER A 60 -11.56 27.97 12.49
CA SER A 60 -12.16 26.66 12.79
C SER A 60 -12.72 25.95 11.55
N LEU A 61 -13.35 26.70 10.63
CA LEU A 61 -13.92 26.16 9.40
C LEU A 61 -12.82 25.77 8.40
N GLU A 62 -11.76 26.57 8.31
CA GLU A 62 -10.59 26.28 7.48
C GLU A 62 -9.91 24.97 7.90
N ILE A 63 -9.64 24.81 9.20
CA ILE A 63 -9.05 23.59 9.76
C ILE A 63 -9.97 22.40 9.46
N TYR A 64 -11.28 22.57 9.63
CA TYR A 64 -12.25 21.52 9.33
C TYR A 64 -12.21 21.08 7.87
N ILE A 65 -12.31 22.01 6.91
CA ILE A 65 -12.28 21.71 5.47
C ILE A 65 -10.97 21.01 5.09
N CYS A 66 -9.84 21.55 5.54
CA CYS A 66 -8.52 20.99 5.22
C CYS A 66 -8.35 19.58 5.79
N SER A 67 -8.79 19.35 7.03
CA SER A 67 -8.72 18.02 7.67
C SER A 67 -9.60 17.01 6.95
N TYR A 68 -10.81 17.40 6.55
CA TYR A 68 -11.76 16.54 5.87
C TYR A 68 -11.29 16.15 4.46
N PHE A 69 -10.75 17.11 3.71
CA PHE A 69 -10.17 16.85 2.39
C PHE A 69 -8.95 15.93 2.48
N SER A 70 -8.03 16.21 3.42
CA SER A 70 -6.86 15.36 3.69
C SER A 70 -7.29 13.93 3.99
N LYS A 71 -8.31 13.75 4.83
CA LYS A 71 -8.83 12.43 5.20
C LYS A 71 -9.34 11.66 3.98
N ILE A 72 -10.24 12.26 3.20
CA ILE A 72 -10.82 11.61 2.01
C ILE A 72 -9.72 11.19 1.04
N GLN A 73 -8.77 12.09 0.78
CA GLN A 73 -7.66 11.86 -0.12
C GLN A 73 -6.80 10.67 0.33
N LEU A 74 -6.33 10.68 1.58
CA LEU A 74 -5.45 9.65 2.11
C LEU A 74 -6.15 8.28 2.14
N GLU A 75 -7.41 8.22 2.57
CA GLU A 75 -8.19 6.98 2.60
C GLU A 75 -8.48 6.42 1.19
N SER A 76 -8.74 7.30 0.21
CA SER A 76 -8.98 6.91 -1.18
C SER A 76 -7.70 6.36 -1.83
N ILE A 77 -6.57 7.01 -1.62
CA ILE A 77 -5.27 6.54 -2.11
C ILE A 77 -4.92 5.21 -1.43
N PHE A 78 -5.14 5.10 -0.12
CA PHE A 78 -4.85 3.88 0.61
C PHE A 78 -5.64 2.68 0.09
N THR A 79 -6.94 2.89 -0.18
CA THR A 79 -7.80 1.88 -0.80
C THR A 79 -7.29 1.50 -2.19
N THR A 80 -6.87 2.48 -2.99
CA THR A 80 -6.30 2.25 -4.33
C THR A 80 -5.01 1.45 -4.28
N LEU A 81 -4.13 1.71 -3.31
CA LEU A 81 -2.88 0.95 -3.12
C LEU A 81 -3.15 -0.53 -2.85
N PHE A 82 -4.18 -0.85 -2.07
CA PHE A 82 -4.61 -2.24 -1.86
C PHE A 82 -5.10 -2.89 -3.16
N SER A 83 -5.88 -2.18 -3.97
CA SER A 83 -6.30 -2.69 -5.28
C SER A 83 -5.11 -2.90 -6.23
N MET A 84 -4.09 -2.06 -6.20
CA MET A 84 -2.86 -2.26 -6.97
C MET A 84 -2.11 -3.52 -6.51
N LEU A 85 -1.94 -3.71 -5.20
CA LEU A 85 -1.34 -4.92 -4.64
C LEU A 85 -2.09 -6.19 -5.07
N GLU A 86 -3.42 -6.18 -4.97
CA GLU A 86 -4.29 -7.29 -5.39
C GLU A 86 -4.11 -7.62 -6.87
N GLN A 87 -4.10 -6.59 -7.73
CA GLN A 87 -3.91 -6.76 -9.17
C GLN A 87 -2.53 -7.34 -9.50
N GLU A 88 -1.47 -6.85 -8.87
CA GLU A 88 -0.11 -7.35 -9.14
C GLU A 88 0.08 -8.79 -8.64
N LEU A 89 -0.42 -9.14 -7.46
CA LEU A 89 -0.41 -10.53 -6.98
C LEU A 89 -1.20 -11.47 -7.89
N LYS A 90 -2.35 -11.01 -8.38
CA LYS A 90 -3.15 -11.77 -9.35
C LYS A 90 -2.39 -11.99 -10.65
N LYS A 91 -1.75 -10.95 -11.21
CA LYS A 91 -0.92 -11.06 -12.41
C LYS A 91 0.22 -12.06 -12.23
N ILE A 92 0.89 -12.06 -11.08
CA ILE A 92 1.94 -13.04 -10.74
C ILE A 92 1.37 -14.47 -10.82
N CYS A 93 0.23 -14.72 -10.17
CA CYS A 93 -0.39 -16.04 -10.17
C CYS A 93 -0.82 -16.49 -11.58
N GLU A 94 -1.42 -15.59 -12.37
CA GLU A 94 -1.88 -15.88 -13.74
C GLU A 94 -0.71 -16.15 -14.70
N GLN A 95 0.40 -15.39 -14.57
CA GLN A 95 1.62 -15.62 -15.34
C GLN A 95 2.29 -16.95 -14.98
N ALA A 96 2.39 -17.25 -13.69
CA ALA A 96 2.94 -18.54 -13.26
C ALA A 96 2.08 -19.72 -13.74
N GLN A 97 0.76 -19.55 -13.74
CA GLN A 97 -0.17 -20.55 -14.27
C GLN A 97 0.05 -20.84 -15.75
N SER A 98 0.20 -19.80 -16.58
CA SER A 98 0.37 -19.98 -18.02
C SER A 98 1.70 -20.68 -18.36
N ILE A 99 2.76 -20.42 -17.59
CA ILE A 99 4.09 -21.01 -17.81
C ILE A 99 4.13 -22.50 -17.44
N LYS A 100 3.50 -22.90 -16.32
CA LYS A 100 3.61 -24.27 -15.79
C LYS A 100 2.40 -25.17 -16.09
N LEU A 101 1.39 -24.65 -16.80
CA LEU A 101 0.14 -25.36 -17.08
C LEU A 101 -0.51 -25.92 -15.81
N TYR A 102 -0.47 -25.17 -14.70
CA TYR A 102 -1.11 -25.61 -13.45
C TYR A 102 -2.61 -25.83 -13.68
N ASN A 103 -3.10 -27.01 -13.28
CA ASN A 103 -4.50 -27.41 -13.46
C ASN A 103 -5.48 -26.56 -12.63
N PHE A 104 -5.02 -26.03 -11.49
CA PHE A 104 -5.84 -25.20 -10.59
C PHE A 104 -5.66 -23.74 -10.93
N LYS A 105 -6.76 -22.98 -11.05
CA LYS A 105 -6.75 -21.52 -11.26
C LYS A 105 -6.86 -20.80 -9.93
N LEU A 106 -6.34 -19.57 -9.87
CA LEU A 106 -6.51 -18.70 -8.70
C LEU A 106 -7.99 -18.53 -8.30
N LYS A 107 -8.89 -18.45 -9.28
CA LYS A 107 -10.34 -18.34 -9.06
C LYS A 107 -10.97 -19.59 -8.45
N ASP A 108 -10.30 -20.73 -8.50
CA ASP A 108 -10.81 -21.99 -7.95
C ASP A 108 -10.58 -22.07 -6.42
N LEU A 109 -9.78 -21.14 -5.86
CA LEU A 109 -9.61 -21.00 -4.41
C LEU A 109 -10.79 -20.26 -3.76
N SER A 110 -11.37 -20.90 -2.73
CA SER A 110 -12.42 -20.30 -1.89
C SER A 110 -11.88 -19.17 -1.00
N GLY A 111 -12.70 -18.13 -0.77
CA GLY A 111 -12.43 -17.04 0.17
C GLY A 111 -12.92 -15.68 -0.32
N ASN A 112 -12.87 -14.64 0.52
CA ASN A 112 -13.27 -13.28 0.17
C ASN A 112 -12.11 -12.26 0.18
N ASN A 113 -10.88 -12.73 0.40
CA ASN A 113 -9.70 -11.88 0.51
C ASN A 113 -8.72 -12.26 -0.62
N ASP A 114 -8.66 -11.43 -1.66
CA ASP A 114 -7.93 -11.76 -2.89
C ASP A 114 -6.41 -11.82 -2.69
N ILE A 115 -5.87 -10.98 -1.79
CA ILE A 115 -4.46 -11.02 -1.39
C ILE A 115 -4.15 -12.37 -0.70
N GLU A 116 -4.99 -12.79 0.23
CA GLU A 116 -4.83 -14.06 0.95
C GLU A 116 -4.92 -15.26 -0.01
N LYS A 117 -5.86 -15.21 -0.97
CA LYS A 117 -5.97 -16.24 -2.01
C LYS A 117 -4.71 -16.31 -2.86
N ALA A 118 -4.18 -15.16 -3.30
CA ALA A 118 -2.97 -15.13 -4.10
C ALA A 118 -1.77 -15.72 -3.33
N ARG A 119 -1.59 -15.34 -2.06
CA ARG A 119 -0.55 -15.94 -1.20
C ARG A 119 -0.73 -17.46 -1.07
N LYS A 120 -1.95 -17.93 -0.80
CA LYS A 120 -2.26 -19.37 -0.71
C LYS A 120 -1.97 -20.09 -2.01
N TYR A 121 -2.29 -19.50 -3.15
CA TYR A 121 -1.97 -20.06 -4.47
C TYR A 121 -0.46 -20.22 -4.66
N ILE A 122 0.31 -19.18 -4.36
CA ILE A 122 1.78 -19.20 -4.45
C ILE A 122 2.37 -20.29 -3.55
N VAL A 123 1.91 -20.39 -2.29
CA VAL A 123 2.43 -21.37 -1.34
C VAL A 123 1.98 -22.80 -1.64
N LYS A 124 0.73 -23.02 -2.07
CA LYS A 124 0.15 -24.37 -2.17
C LYS A 124 0.14 -24.94 -3.58
N VAL A 125 -0.06 -24.12 -4.60
CA VAL A 125 -0.12 -24.56 -6.00
C VAL A 125 1.24 -24.43 -6.67
N MET A 126 1.94 -23.32 -6.42
CA MET A 126 3.30 -23.12 -6.94
C MET A 126 4.37 -23.71 -6.01
N ASP A 127 3.96 -24.11 -4.79
CA ASP A 127 4.82 -24.74 -3.78
C ASP A 127 5.99 -23.82 -3.34
N VAL A 128 5.84 -22.51 -3.47
CA VAL A 128 6.90 -21.54 -3.15
C VAL A 128 6.88 -21.23 -1.65
N ASN A 129 8.04 -21.34 -1.00
CA ASN A 129 8.16 -21.02 0.42
C ASN A 129 8.31 -19.50 0.62
N LEU A 130 7.33 -18.89 1.29
CA LEU A 130 7.33 -17.45 1.59
C LEU A 130 7.61 -17.13 3.08
N ASP A 131 8.11 -18.11 3.85
CA ASP A 131 8.33 -17.96 5.29
C ASP A 131 9.36 -16.88 5.62
N ARG A 132 10.37 -16.73 4.76
CA ARG A 132 11.39 -15.66 4.87
C ARG A 132 10.80 -14.25 4.74
N PHE A 133 9.56 -14.14 4.28
CA PHE A 133 8.85 -12.87 4.07
C PHE A 133 7.64 -12.71 5.01
N ASN A 134 7.58 -13.52 6.08
CA ASN A 134 6.48 -13.47 7.05
C ASN A 134 6.37 -12.11 7.76
N ASP A 135 7.48 -11.42 8.03
CA ASP A 135 7.44 -10.09 8.66
C ASP A 135 6.76 -9.05 7.76
N ASP A 136 7.12 -9.03 6.47
CA ASP A 136 6.49 -8.15 5.48
C ASP A 136 5.01 -8.49 5.32
N TRP A 137 4.68 -9.78 5.33
CA TRP A 137 3.31 -10.26 5.29
C TRP A 137 2.48 -9.83 6.51
N ILE A 138 3.01 -10.02 7.73
CA ILE A 138 2.36 -9.60 8.97
C ILE A 138 2.11 -8.08 8.93
N LEU A 139 3.07 -7.31 8.43
CA LEU A 139 2.91 -5.87 8.28
C LEU A 139 1.84 -5.51 7.25
N ILE A 140 1.79 -6.19 6.10
CA ILE A 140 0.70 -6.02 5.11
C ILE A 140 -0.67 -6.33 5.73
N LYS A 141 -0.77 -7.39 6.56
CA LYS A 141 -2.01 -7.73 7.28
C LYS A 141 -2.43 -6.62 8.24
N LYS A 142 -1.48 -6.01 8.96
CA LYS A 142 -1.72 -4.83 9.79
C LYS A 142 -2.30 -3.66 8.98
N TYR A 143 -1.70 -3.32 7.83
CA TYR A 143 -2.26 -2.32 6.92
C TYR A 143 -3.67 -2.72 6.42
N GLN A 144 -3.91 -4.01 6.16
CA GLN A 144 -5.21 -4.51 5.69
C GLN A 144 -6.31 -4.35 6.75
N GLU A 145 -5.99 -4.60 8.02
CA GLU A 145 -6.91 -4.37 9.15
C GLU A 145 -7.31 -2.89 9.26
N ILE A 146 -6.34 -1.99 9.13
CA ILE A 146 -6.58 -0.54 9.11
C ILE A 146 -7.47 -0.17 7.92
N ARG A 147 -7.15 -0.62 6.71
CA ARG A 147 -7.95 -0.36 5.49
C ARG A 147 -9.39 -0.87 5.64
N ASN A 148 -9.57 -2.06 6.19
CA ASN A 148 -10.89 -2.64 6.45
C ASN A 148 -11.68 -1.83 7.50
N SER A 149 -10.98 -1.20 8.47
CA SER A 149 -11.62 -0.28 9.41
C SER A 149 -12.20 0.94 8.69
N PHE A 150 -11.46 1.56 7.76
CA PHE A 150 -11.93 2.70 6.98
C PHE A 150 -13.14 2.35 6.11
N ILE A 151 -13.06 1.26 5.35
CA ILE A 151 -14.09 0.90 4.37
C ILE A 151 -15.38 0.41 5.01
N HIS A 152 -15.28 -0.46 6.03
CA HIS A 152 -16.47 -1.11 6.59
C HIS A 152 -17.04 -0.40 7.82
N ARG A 153 -16.25 0.45 8.49
CA ARG A 153 -16.60 1.06 9.77
C ARG A 153 -16.35 2.56 9.83
N GLN A 154 -16.02 3.20 8.70
CA GLN A 154 -15.63 4.62 8.66
C GLN A 154 -14.47 4.92 9.64
N GLY A 155 -13.61 3.92 9.89
CA GLY A 155 -12.47 3.99 10.80
C GLY A 155 -12.78 3.70 12.28
N LYS A 156 -14.04 3.43 12.67
CA LYS A 156 -14.43 3.20 14.07
C LYS A 156 -13.89 1.88 14.65
N LEU A 157 -13.38 1.95 15.87
CA LEU A 157 -13.00 0.80 16.70
C LEU A 157 -14.24 0.08 17.28
N ARG A 158 -14.11 -1.20 17.68
CA ARG A 158 -15.26 -1.98 18.19
C ARG A 158 -15.53 -1.71 19.67
N GLU A 159 -14.48 -1.65 20.50
CA GLU A 159 -14.62 -1.52 21.95
C GLU A 159 -13.45 -0.75 22.60
N ASN A 160 -13.70 -0.09 23.73
CA ASN A 160 -12.70 0.71 24.47
C ASN A 160 -11.46 -0.10 24.90
N ASN A 161 -11.64 -1.38 25.21
CA ASN A 161 -10.57 -2.26 25.71
C ASN A 161 -9.57 -2.64 24.61
N GLU A 162 -9.96 -2.48 23.34
CA GLU A 162 -9.10 -2.75 22.19
C GLU A 162 -8.14 -1.57 21.92
N ILE A 163 -8.46 -0.34 22.36
CA ILE A 163 -7.71 0.88 21.98
C ILE A 163 -6.24 0.81 22.37
N GLU A 164 -5.92 0.38 23.59
CA GLU A 164 -4.54 0.32 24.08
C GLU A 164 -3.73 -0.83 23.47
N GLU A 165 -4.41 -1.89 23.02
CA GLU A 165 -3.79 -2.98 22.28
C GLU A 165 -3.52 -2.55 20.83
N TYR A 166 -4.50 -1.92 20.18
CA TYR A 166 -4.33 -1.31 18.86
C TYR A 166 -3.24 -0.24 18.87
N ARG A 167 -3.24 0.70 19.83
CA ARG A 167 -2.17 1.71 19.95
C ARG A 167 -0.80 1.05 20.00
N ARG A 168 -0.61 0.01 20.82
CA ARG A 168 0.66 -0.73 20.88
C ARG A 168 0.98 -1.50 19.59
N GLN A 169 -0.02 -2.14 18.98
CA GLN A 169 0.17 -2.93 17.76
C GLN A 169 0.56 -2.07 16.55
N TYR A 170 0.11 -0.82 16.54
CA TYR A 170 0.20 0.12 15.43
C TYR A 170 1.02 1.39 15.75
N GLU A 171 1.65 1.48 16.93
CA GLU A 171 2.39 2.67 17.41
C GLU A 171 3.41 3.21 16.40
N LYS A 172 4.03 2.29 15.66
CA LYS A 172 5.04 2.62 14.65
C LYS A 172 4.47 3.07 13.32
N LEU A 173 3.18 2.84 13.08
CA LEU A 173 2.49 3.30 11.89
C LEU A 173 2.00 4.73 12.13
N LYS A 174 2.13 5.58 11.12
CA LYS A 174 1.72 7.00 11.13
C LYS A 174 0.21 7.16 11.09
N ILE A 175 -0.45 6.61 12.10
CA ILE A 175 -1.88 6.67 12.35
C ILE A 175 -2.12 7.13 13.79
N PHE A 176 -3.24 7.80 14.01
CA PHE A 176 -3.71 8.11 15.36
C PHE A 176 -5.19 7.76 15.50
N ILE A 177 -5.66 7.68 16.74
CA ILE A 177 -7.07 7.48 17.08
C ILE A 177 -7.58 8.79 17.66
N ASN A 178 -8.61 9.38 17.04
CA ASN A 178 -9.20 10.62 17.52
C ASN A 178 -10.10 10.39 18.76
N GLU A 179 -10.67 11.47 19.29
CA GLU A 179 -11.55 11.43 20.47
C GLU A 179 -12.81 10.56 20.25
N ASP A 180 -13.27 10.45 19.00
CA ASP A 180 -14.40 9.61 18.60
C ASP A 180 -14.02 8.14 18.34
N GLN A 181 -12.80 7.73 18.69
CA GLN A 181 -12.27 6.37 18.50
C GLN A 181 -12.23 5.93 17.03
N VAL A 182 -11.95 6.89 16.15
CA VAL A 182 -11.79 6.70 14.72
C VAL A 182 -10.32 6.74 14.37
N PHE A 183 -9.85 5.75 13.59
CA PHE A 183 -8.53 5.80 12.98
C PHE A 183 -8.41 6.99 12.04
N MET A 184 -7.26 7.64 12.06
CA MET A 184 -6.90 8.73 11.17
C MET A 184 -5.50 8.49 10.63
N ILE A 185 -5.32 8.63 9.32
CA ILE A 185 -3.99 8.61 8.71
C ILE A 185 -3.35 9.98 8.99
N GLU A 186 -2.16 9.96 9.59
CA GLU A 186 -1.48 11.19 10.05
C GLU A 186 -0.87 11.97 8.88
N SER A 187 -0.31 11.27 7.89
CA SER A 187 0.40 11.90 6.77
C SER A 187 0.51 10.99 5.55
N SER A 188 0.85 11.60 4.41
CA SER A 188 1.21 10.90 3.17
C SER A 188 2.33 9.89 3.35
N LYS A 189 3.21 10.10 4.35
CA LYS A 189 4.30 9.17 4.70
C LYS A 189 3.81 7.77 5.01
N PHE A 190 2.64 7.63 5.64
CA PHE A 190 1.98 6.33 5.85
C PHE A 190 1.78 5.56 4.53
N LEU A 191 1.34 6.27 3.49
CA LEU A 191 1.10 5.70 2.17
C LEU A 191 2.42 5.36 1.47
N LEU A 192 3.43 6.22 1.57
CA LEU A 192 4.75 5.99 1.00
C LEU A 192 5.44 4.78 1.63
N GLU A 193 5.38 4.64 2.95
CA GLU A 193 5.89 3.47 3.68
C GLU A 193 5.16 2.18 3.26
N PHE A 194 3.85 2.26 3.02
CA PHE A 194 3.09 1.13 2.50
C PHE A 194 3.51 0.77 1.07
N ILE A 195 3.76 1.75 0.20
CA ILE A 195 4.27 1.51 -1.16
C ILE A 195 5.63 0.81 -1.10
N ASP A 196 6.56 1.29 -0.26
CA ASP A 196 7.88 0.68 -0.08
C ASP A 196 7.76 -0.79 0.37
N LEU A 197 6.87 -1.06 1.31
CA LEU A 197 6.56 -2.41 1.77
C LEU A 197 6.00 -3.30 0.65
N VAL A 198 5.04 -2.79 -0.12
CA VAL A 198 4.39 -3.53 -1.21
C VAL A 198 5.36 -3.84 -2.33
N VAL A 199 6.13 -2.86 -2.80
CA VAL A 199 7.13 -3.05 -3.87
C VAL A 199 8.16 -4.09 -3.44
N ARG A 200 8.71 -3.96 -2.24
CA ARG A 200 9.67 -4.91 -1.68
C ARG A 200 9.09 -6.31 -1.55
N PHE A 201 7.84 -6.44 -1.09
CA PHE A 201 7.17 -7.73 -0.97
C PHE A 201 6.94 -8.38 -2.34
N LEU A 202 6.42 -7.64 -3.31
CA LEU A 202 6.19 -8.13 -4.68
C LEU A 202 7.50 -8.56 -5.36
N TYR A 203 8.56 -7.77 -5.18
CA TYR A 203 9.89 -8.12 -5.66
C TYR A 203 10.36 -9.46 -5.09
N LYS A 204 10.37 -9.60 -3.76
CA LYS A 204 10.79 -10.84 -3.07
C LYS A 204 9.98 -12.06 -3.50
N VAL A 205 8.66 -11.90 -3.66
CA VAL A 205 7.79 -12.98 -4.14
C VAL A 205 8.17 -13.39 -5.56
N CYS A 206 8.38 -12.43 -6.46
CA CYS A 206 8.80 -12.74 -7.83
C CYS A 206 10.18 -13.40 -7.90
N ASP A 207 11.14 -12.92 -7.10
CA ASP A 207 12.50 -13.47 -7.04
C ASP A 207 12.46 -14.95 -6.62
N GLU A 208 11.75 -15.26 -5.53
CA GLU A 208 11.62 -16.64 -5.04
C GLU A 208 10.89 -17.57 -6.04
N ILE A 209 9.92 -17.04 -6.78
CA ILE A 209 9.26 -17.78 -7.87
C ILE A 209 10.23 -18.06 -9.01
N ILE A 210 11.08 -17.10 -9.38
CA ILE A 210 12.05 -17.25 -10.46
C ILE A 210 13.13 -18.27 -10.07
N ASP A 211 13.72 -18.13 -8.88
CA ASP A 211 14.76 -19.02 -8.36
C ASP A 211 14.29 -20.48 -8.36
N LYS A 212 13.11 -20.73 -7.78
CA LYS A 212 12.50 -22.05 -7.78
C LYS A 212 12.27 -22.61 -9.20
N ASN A 213 11.95 -21.74 -10.15
CA ASN A 213 11.70 -22.16 -11.53
C ASN A 213 12.99 -22.46 -12.31
N GLN A 214 14.10 -21.79 -11.99
CA GLN A 214 15.42 -22.08 -12.57
C GLN A 214 15.94 -23.44 -12.07
N ASP A 215 15.80 -23.74 -10.78
CA ASP A 215 16.17 -25.04 -10.21
C ASP A 215 15.45 -26.21 -10.88
N LEU A 216 14.18 -26.01 -11.23
CA LEU A 216 13.37 -27.01 -11.95
C LEU A 216 13.77 -27.22 -13.42
N MET A 217 14.46 -26.26 -14.05
CA MET A 217 14.99 -26.41 -15.41
C MET A 217 16.34 -27.14 -15.39
N LEU A 218 17.17 -26.90 -14.39
CA LEU A 218 18.47 -27.57 -14.22
C LEU A 218 18.34 -29.06 -13.83
N LEU A 219 17.24 -29.45 -13.17
CA LEU A 219 16.95 -30.85 -12.85
C LEU A 219 16.38 -31.67 -14.03
N ARG A 220 16.22 -31.06 -15.21
CA ARG A 220 15.69 -31.71 -16.44
C ARG A 220 16.75 -31.93 -17.52
N GLU A 221 18.02 -31.57 -17.26
CA GLU A 221 19.18 -31.91 -18.10
C GLU A 221 19.94 -33.10 -17.50
#